data_AF-A0A7C3A740-F1
#
_entry.id   AF-A0A7C3A740-F1
#
_cell.length_a   1.000
_cell.length_b   1.000
_cell.length_c   1.000
_cell.angle_alpha   90.00
_cell.angle_beta   90.00
_cell.angle_gamma   90.00
#
_symmetry.space_group_name_H-M   'P 1'
#
loop_
_entity.id
_entity.type
_entity.pdbx_description
1 polymer ?
#
loop_
_entity_poly.entity_id
_entity_poly.type
_entity_poly.pdbx_seq_one_letter_code
_entity_poly.pdbx_strand_id
1 'polypeptide(L)'
;MFLPVRRDEELPKREIPQSRALRPYKPADYYYRRGLLALYTKNYPKSIALLKDALHIDPHFPMGHYYLGVAYFLSGDRESAISEYRKAVELDPTNYPALFN
;
A
#
# COMPACT_ATOMS: atom_id res chain seq x y z
N MET A 1 13.01 57.77 20.01
CA MET A 1 11.93 57.30 19.10
C MET A 1 12.61 56.74 17.85
N PHE A 2 12.16 55.57 17.39
CA PHE A 2 12.59 54.80 16.21
C PHE A 2 13.89 53.99 16.30
N LEU A 3 13.71 52.69 16.59
CA LEU A 3 14.67 51.61 16.42
C LEU A 3 14.84 51.31 14.92
N PRO A 4 16.05 51.04 14.42
CA PRO A 4 16.23 50.54 13.06
C PRO A 4 15.71 49.10 12.95
N VAL A 5 14.79 48.90 12.01
CA VAL A 5 14.27 47.58 11.61
C VAL A 5 15.45 46.77 11.05
N ARG A 6 15.92 45.77 11.78
CA ARG A 6 16.84 44.76 11.25
C ARG A 6 16.08 43.97 10.17
N ARG A 7 16.54 44.09 8.94
CA ARG A 7 15.89 43.56 7.74
C ARG A 7 16.45 42.19 7.33
N ASP A 8 16.84 41.38 8.31
CA ASP A 8 17.54 40.11 8.09
C ASP A 8 16.99 38.97 8.98
N GLU A 9 15.68 38.93 9.21
CA GLU A 9 15.01 37.68 9.56
C GLU A 9 14.43 37.06 8.29
N GLU A 10 15.31 36.63 7.37
CA GLU A 10 14.90 35.52 6.51
C GLU A 10 14.61 34.34 7.45
N LEU A 11 13.32 34.05 7.65
CA LEU A 11 12.86 32.79 8.22
C LEU A 11 13.76 31.69 7.65
N PRO A 12 14.39 30.83 8.48
CA PRO A 12 15.27 29.80 7.95
C PRO A 12 14.42 29.03 6.96
N LYS A 13 14.80 29.12 5.67
CA LYS A 13 14.30 28.24 4.62
C LYS A 13 14.60 26.88 5.19
N ARG A 14 13.58 26.21 5.74
CA ARG A 14 13.68 24.84 6.21
C ARG A 14 14.05 24.08 4.95
N GLU A 15 15.35 23.94 4.73
CA GLU A 15 15.89 22.97 3.81
C GLU A 15 15.39 21.65 4.36
N ILE A 16 14.26 21.21 3.81
CA ILE A 16 13.80 19.84 3.98
C ILE A 16 14.98 19.03 3.45
N PRO A 17 15.69 18.27 4.30
CA PRO A 17 16.84 17.53 3.84
C PRO A 17 16.38 16.66 2.68
N GLN A 18 17.06 16.74 1.53
CA GLN A 18 16.81 15.85 0.39
C GLN A 18 17.03 14.36 0.76
N SER A 19 17.48 14.09 1.99
CA SER A 19 17.62 12.79 2.64
C SER A 19 16.40 12.32 3.46
N ARG A 20 15.29 13.07 3.53
CA ARG A 20 13.98 12.41 3.66
C ARG A 20 13.61 11.97 2.25
N ALA A 21 14.24 10.88 1.81
CA ALA A 21 13.71 10.06 0.74
C ALA A 21 12.25 9.77 1.11
N LEU A 22 11.33 10.60 0.64
CA LEU A 22 9.94 10.24 0.52
C LEU A 22 10.03 9.00 -0.34
N ARG A 23 9.95 7.82 0.30
CA ARG A 23 9.74 6.56 -0.42
C ARG A 23 8.72 6.91 -1.48
N PRO A 24 9.07 6.87 -2.78
CA PRO A 24 8.19 7.36 -3.82
C PRO A 24 6.88 6.66 -3.56
N TYR A 25 5.83 7.45 -3.30
CA TYR A 25 4.52 6.94 -2.97
C TYR A 25 4.12 6.07 -4.15
N LYS A 26 4.32 4.75 -4.05
CA LYS A 26 4.05 3.84 -5.15
C LYS A 26 2.55 3.93 -5.36
N PRO A 27 2.07 4.18 -6.59
CA PRO A 27 0.63 4.24 -6.83
C PRO A 27 -0.07 2.95 -6.34
N ALA A 28 0.63 1.81 -6.35
CA ALA A 28 0.17 0.55 -5.77
C ALA A 28 -0.26 0.68 -4.28
N ASP A 29 0.48 1.43 -3.46
CA ASP A 29 0.17 1.63 -2.03
C ASP A 29 -1.17 2.37 -1.84
N TYR A 30 -1.54 3.27 -2.76
CA TYR A 30 -2.82 3.98 -2.71
C TYR A 30 -3.97 3.03 -2.88
N TYR A 31 -3.96 2.28 -3.98
CA TYR A 31 -5.02 1.33 -4.32
C TYR A 31 -5.10 0.20 -3.28
N TYR A 32 -3.94 -0.29 -2.82
CA TYR A 32 -3.85 -1.24 -1.73
C TYR A 32 -4.54 -0.75 -0.46
N ARG A 33 -4.20 0.45 0.04
CA ARG A 33 -4.82 1.01 1.26
C ARG A 33 -6.33 1.22 1.11
N ARG A 34 -6.78 1.66 -0.07
CA ARG A 34 -8.21 1.79 -0.39
C ARG A 34 -8.90 0.42 -0.43
N GLY A 35 -8.22 -0.58 -0.98
CA GLY A 35 -8.68 -1.98 -1.02
C GLY A 35 -8.84 -2.57 0.37
N LEU A 36 -7.89 -2.32 1.27
CA LEU A 36 -7.99 -2.71 2.69
C LEU A 36 -9.18 -2.05 3.39
N LEU A 37 -9.41 -0.75 3.15
CA LEU A 37 -10.57 -0.06 3.72
C LEU A 37 -11.89 -0.68 3.24
N ALA A 38 -11.98 -1.04 1.96
CA ALA A 38 -13.14 -1.74 1.40
C ALA A 38 -13.32 -3.14 2.02
N LEU A 39 -12.21 -3.84 2.29
CA LEU A 39 -12.19 -5.12 3.01
C LEU A 39 -12.75 -4.98 4.42
N TYR A 40 -12.32 -3.94 5.16
CA TYR A 40 -12.81 -3.62 6.50
C TYR A 40 -14.31 -3.31 6.52
N THR A 41 -14.82 -2.60 5.50
CA THR A 41 -16.25 -2.35 5.35
C THR A 41 -17.03 -3.51 4.73
N LYS A 42 -16.38 -4.68 4.56
CA LYS A 42 -16.94 -5.90 3.95
C LYS A 42 -17.46 -5.71 2.53
N ASN A 43 -17.03 -4.66 1.84
CA ASN A 43 -17.29 -4.47 0.42
C ASN A 43 -16.25 -5.23 -0.40
N TYR A 44 -16.40 -6.55 -0.43
CA TYR A 44 -15.45 -7.45 -1.11
C TYR A 44 -15.31 -7.17 -2.61
N PRO A 45 -16.37 -6.89 -3.39
CA PRO A 45 -16.23 -6.56 -4.82
C PRO A 45 -15.35 -5.33 -5.05
N LYS A 46 -15.54 -4.28 -4.25
CA LYS A 46 -14.71 -3.07 -4.32
C LYS A 46 -13.28 -3.34 -3.86
N SER A 47 -13.10 -4.15 -2.83
CA SER A 47 -11.77 -4.54 -2.35
C SER A 47 -10.99 -5.29 -3.42
N ILE A 48 -11.60 -6.27 -4.08
CA ILE A 48 -11.01 -7.05 -5.18
C ILE A 48 -10.57 -6.12 -6.32
N ALA A 49 -11.44 -5.21 -6.76
CA ALA A 49 -11.10 -4.27 -7.83
C ALA A 49 -9.88 -3.40 -7.47
N LEU A 50 -9.88 -2.79 -6.29
CA LEU A 50 -8.79 -1.93 -5.83
C LEU A 50 -7.48 -2.69 -5.62
N LEU A 51 -7.53 -3.93 -5.11
CA LEU A 51 -6.33 -4.74 -4.94
C LEU A 51 -5.77 -5.22 -6.28
N LYS A 52 -6.63 -5.50 -7.28
CA LYS A 52 -6.20 -5.74 -8.66
C LYS A 52 -5.52 -4.53 -9.28
N ASP A 53 -6.04 -3.32 -9.07
CA ASP A 53 -5.39 -2.09 -9.52
C ASP A 53 -4.01 -1.93 -8.89
N ALA A 54 -3.88 -2.22 -7.58
CA ALA A 54 -2.59 -2.20 -6.90
C ALA A 54 -1.58 -3.17 -7.52
N LEU A 55 -2.03 -4.39 -7.84
CA LEU A 55 -1.20 -5.43 -8.46
C LEU A 55 -0.93 -5.17 -9.95
N HIS A 56 -1.78 -4.42 -10.65
CA HIS A 56 -1.48 -3.96 -12.00
C HIS A 56 -0.31 -2.97 -12.01
N ILE A 57 -0.19 -2.17 -10.95
CA ILE A 57 0.91 -1.20 -10.79
C ILE A 57 2.17 -1.89 -10.28
N ASP A 58 2.05 -2.80 -9.30
CA ASP A 58 3.17 -3.58 -8.77
C ASP A 58 2.80 -5.07 -8.69
N PRO A 59 3.05 -5.84 -9.77
CA PRO A 59 2.77 -7.27 -9.81
C PRO A 59 3.63 -8.10 -8.86
N HIS A 60 4.71 -7.54 -8.32
CA HIS A 60 5.61 -8.22 -7.39
C HIS A 60 5.39 -7.71 -5.97
N PHE A 61 4.12 -7.49 -5.60
CA PHE A 61 3.73 -6.99 -4.29
C PHE A 61 3.07 -8.10 -3.44
N PRO A 62 3.84 -8.79 -2.57
CA PRO A 62 3.34 -9.93 -1.80
C PRO A 62 2.08 -9.60 -0.96
N MET A 63 2.07 -8.45 -0.29
CA MET A 63 0.92 -8.01 0.50
C MET A 63 -0.33 -7.81 -0.37
N GLY A 64 -0.16 -7.30 -1.59
CA GLY A 64 -1.27 -7.10 -2.54
C GLY A 64 -1.92 -8.43 -2.91
N HIS A 65 -1.10 -9.44 -3.24
CA HIS A 65 -1.56 -10.79 -3.52
C HIS A 65 -2.23 -11.44 -2.30
N TYR A 66 -1.62 -11.31 -1.11
CA TYR A 66 -2.19 -11.81 0.13
C TYR A 66 -3.59 -11.25 0.38
N TYR A 67 -3.74 -9.92 0.38
CA TYR A 67 -5.04 -9.31 0.67
C TYR A 67 -6.06 -9.49 -0.46
N LEU A 68 -5.63 -9.66 -1.71
CA LEU A 68 -6.53 -10.07 -2.78
C LEU A 68 -7.07 -11.47 -2.52
N GLY A 69 -6.21 -12.38 -2.04
CA GLY A 69 -6.62 -13.70 -1.56
C GLY A 69 -7.63 -13.63 -0.42
N VAL A 70 -7.42 -12.74 0.57
CA VAL A 70 -8.37 -12.51 1.66
C VAL A 70 -9.71 -12.02 1.13
N ALA A 71 -9.72 -11.05 0.22
CA ALA A 71 -10.94 -10.51 -0.35
C ALA A 71 -11.73 -11.58 -1.14
N TYR A 72 -11.03 -12.41 -1.92
CA TYR A 72 -11.62 -13.53 -2.63
C TYR A 72 -12.22 -14.57 -1.69
N PHE A 73 -11.46 -14.99 -0.67
CA PHE A 73 -11.92 -15.96 0.32
C PHE A 73 -13.19 -15.49 1.03
N LEU A 74 -13.23 -14.23 1.47
CA LEU A 74 -14.40 -13.64 2.13
C LEU A 74 -15.58 -13.43 1.19
N SER A 75 -15.34 -13.28 -0.12
CA SER A 75 -16.38 -13.23 -1.15
C SER A 75 -16.94 -14.61 -1.53
N GLY A 76 -16.30 -15.69 -1.08
CA GLY A 76 -16.68 -17.08 -1.37
C GLY A 76 -15.92 -17.73 -2.53
N ASP A 77 -15.13 -16.95 -3.29
CA ASP A 77 -14.28 -17.48 -4.36
C ASP A 77 -12.98 -18.06 -3.77
N ARG A 78 -13.07 -19.30 -3.29
CA ARG A 78 -11.94 -19.99 -2.67
C ARG A 78 -10.83 -20.26 -3.67
N GLU A 79 -11.14 -20.64 -4.91
CA GLU A 79 -10.14 -21.00 -5.91
C GLU A 79 -9.23 -19.82 -6.24
N SER A 80 -9.82 -18.64 -6.51
CA SER A 80 -9.04 -17.42 -6.72
C SER A 80 -8.22 -17.06 -5.49
N ALA A 81 -8.75 -17.28 -4.28
CA ALA A 81 -8.01 -17.05 -3.05
C ALA A 81 -6.74 -17.90 -2.95
N ILE A 82 -6.83 -19.21 -3.23
CA ILE A 82 -5.67 -20.12 -3.23
C ILE A 82 -4.59 -19.61 -4.18
N SER A 83 -4.99 -19.25 -5.40
CA SER A 83 -4.09 -18.77 -6.44
C SER A 83 -3.31 -17.53 -5.98
N GLU A 84 -4.01 -16.55 -5.39
CA GLU A 84 -3.38 -15.30 -4.94
C GLU A 84 -2.53 -15.50 -3.69
N TYR A 85 -2.92 -16.38 -2.76
CA TYR A 85 -2.07 -16.73 -1.63
C TYR A 85 -0.78 -17.43 -2.08
N ARG A 86 -0.84 -18.34 -3.05
CA ARG A 86 0.36 -18.99 -3.60
C ARG A 86 1.35 -17.98 -4.17
N LYS A 87 0.86 -16.99 -4.94
CA LYS A 87 1.71 -15.91 -5.45
C LYS A 87 2.36 -15.11 -4.33
N ALA A 88 1.64 -14.82 -3.25
CA ALA A 88 2.21 -14.12 -2.09
C ALA A 88 3.36 -14.93 -1.45
N VAL A 89 3.21 -16.26 -1.33
CA VAL A 89 4.28 -17.16 -0.85
C VAL A 89 5.45 -17.21 -1.82
N GLU A 90 5.20 -17.32 -3.12
CA GLU A 90 6.25 -17.36 -4.14
C GLU A 90 7.11 -16.08 -4.16
N LEU A 91 6.48 -14.92 -3.95
CA LEU A 91 7.17 -13.63 -3.95
C LEU A 91 7.89 -13.33 -2.63
N ASP A 92 7.36 -13.78 -1.49
CA ASP A 92 8.00 -13.64 -0.18
C ASP A 92 7.77 -14.88 0.70
N PRO A 93 8.58 -15.94 0.48
CA PRO A 93 8.47 -17.19 1.23
C PRO A 93 8.78 -17.01 2.72
N THR A 94 9.51 -15.95 3.09
CA THR A 94 9.92 -15.70 4.48
C THR A 94 8.79 -15.12 5.32
N ASN A 95 7.95 -14.25 4.74
CA ASN A 95 6.83 -13.65 5.44
C ASN A 95 5.51 -14.42 5.27
N TYR A 96 5.39 -15.29 4.26
CA TYR A 96 4.18 -16.08 4.00
C TYR A 96 4.37 -17.61 3.92
N PRO A 97 5.24 -18.25 4.73
CA PRO A 97 5.60 -19.66 4.53
C PRO A 97 4.45 -20.66 4.72
N ALA A 98 3.34 -20.27 5.36
CA ALA A 98 2.33 -21.20 5.86
C ALA A 98 0.87 -20.80 5.54
N LEU A 99 0.62 -20.04 4.47
CA LEU A 99 -0.74 -19.63 4.10
C LEU A 99 -1.64 -20.77 3.60
N PHE A 100 -1.10 -21.98 3.40
CA PHE A 100 -1.83 -23.12 2.86
C PHE A 100 -1.38 -24.44 3.52
N ASN A 101 -2.28 -25.08 4.26
CA ASN A 101 -2.24 -26.49 4.69
C ASN A 101 -3.66 -27.05 4.62
#